data_AF-A0A2N9YH66-F1
#
_entry.id   AF-A0A2N9YH66-F1
#
_cell.length_a   1.000
_cell.length_b   1.000
_cell.length_c   1.000
_cell.angle_alpha   90.00
_cell.angle_beta   90.00
_cell.angle_gamma   90.00
#
_symmetry.space_group_name_H-M   'P 1'
#
loop_
_entity.id
_entity.type
_entity.pdbx_description
1 polymer ?
#
loop_
_entity_poly.entity_id
_entity_poly.type
_entity_poly.pdbx_seq_one_letter_code
_entity_poly.pdbx_strand_id
1 'polypeptide(L)'
;MQKVYGILVLSLFVNACAVSDDPAQGGFFGGVYGITSGGYDRRVDEREQNLAALKNLKNQNETEQQALTIEKTTTIERLSALREQSQQLSTAVSQLTRQINSTQAKTTALQQKKQALAKQAQQLQGSLKKLQQASAAQQVTNSTLQTYENEEKRLRQEIAQLKDDLYLLK
;
A
#
# COMPACT_ATOMS: atom_id res chain seq x y z
N MET A 1 -106.98 50.40 1.98
CA MET A 1 -107.29 50.15 0.55
C MET A 1 -106.03 49.62 -0.11
N GLN A 2 -105.79 48.31 -0.09
CA GLN A 2 -106.04 47.41 -1.23
C GLN A 2 -105.73 48.04 -2.60
N LYS A 3 -104.64 47.59 -3.22
CA LYS A 3 -104.64 46.99 -4.56
C LYS A 3 -103.31 46.30 -4.85
N VAL A 4 -103.40 44.98 -4.96
CA VAL A 4 -102.43 44.08 -5.58
C VAL A 4 -102.65 44.16 -7.10
N TYR A 5 -101.58 44.44 -7.84
CA TYR A 5 -101.36 44.05 -9.23
C TYR A 5 -99.84 43.76 -9.28
N GLY A 6 -99.34 42.56 -9.56
CA GLY A 6 -99.81 41.60 -10.54
C GLY A 6 -98.95 41.73 -11.78
N ILE A 7 -97.85 40.95 -11.80
CA ILE A 7 -97.19 40.40 -13.00
C ILE A 7 -96.49 41.43 -13.92
N LEU A 8 -95.16 41.29 -14.10
CA LEU A 8 -94.56 40.82 -15.35
C LEU A 8 -93.02 40.92 -15.28
N VAL A 9 -92.40 39.77 -15.03
CA VAL A 9 -91.17 39.27 -15.67
C VAL A 9 -90.50 40.24 -16.65
N LEU A 10 -89.44 40.96 -16.23
CA LEU A 10 -88.43 41.49 -17.17
C LEU A 10 -87.13 41.95 -16.47
N SER A 11 -86.50 41.06 -15.71
CA SER A 11 -85.11 41.25 -15.23
C SER A 11 -84.16 40.36 -16.01
N LEU A 12 -84.21 40.50 -17.34
CA LEU A 12 -83.17 40.07 -18.28
C LEU A 12 -82.03 41.07 -18.16
N PHE A 13 -80.96 40.81 -17.39
CA PHE A 13 -79.62 41.43 -17.56
C PHE A 13 -78.58 40.74 -16.66
N VAL A 14 -78.46 39.42 -16.77
CA VAL A 14 -77.23 38.71 -16.35
C VAL A 14 -76.83 37.76 -17.48
N ASN A 15 -76.22 38.33 -18.51
CA ASN A 15 -75.34 37.60 -19.42
C ASN A 15 -74.03 38.40 -19.51
N ALA A 16 -73.31 38.46 -18.39
CA ALA A 16 -71.86 38.63 -18.46
C ALA A 16 -71.33 37.29 -18.97
N CYS A 17 -71.26 37.15 -20.30
CA CYS A 17 -70.60 36.03 -20.95
C CYS A 17 -69.20 35.89 -20.35
N ALA A 18 -68.96 34.74 -19.72
CA ALA A 18 -67.62 34.22 -19.60
C ALA A 18 -67.09 34.07 -21.03
N VAL A 19 -66.26 35.02 -21.47
CA VAL A 19 -65.54 34.92 -22.73
C VAL A 19 -64.55 33.78 -22.52
N SER A 20 -64.90 32.61 -23.04
CA SER A 20 -63.97 31.50 -23.16
C SER A 20 -63.08 31.83 -24.34
N ASP A 21 -61.78 32.01 -24.10
CA ASP A 21 -60.76 32.27 -25.13
C ASP A 21 -60.44 31.03 -26.00
N ASP A 22 -61.29 30.00 -25.92
CA ASP A 22 -61.22 28.81 -26.76
C ASP A 22 -62.05 29.01 -28.06
N PRO A 23 -61.41 29.26 -29.21
CA PRO A 23 -62.10 29.46 -30.49
C PRO A 23 -62.82 28.19 -30.99
N ALA A 24 -62.51 27.01 -30.43
CA ALA A 24 -63.25 25.78 -30.72
C ALA A 24 -64.66 25.76 -30.07
N GLN A 25 -64.89 26.57 -29.04
CA GLN A 25 -66.17 26.66 -28.32
C GLN A 25 -66.99 27.91 -28.69
N GLY A 26 -66.39 28.89 -29.38
CA GLY A 26 -67.01 30.19 -29.71
C GLY A 26 -67.75 30.32 -31.05
N GLY A 27 -67.82 29.25 -31.85
CA GLY A 27 -68.43 29.29 -33.18
C GLY A 27 -67.77 30.28 -34.16
N PHE A 28 -68.41 30.56 -35.29
CA PHE A 28 -67.88 31.43 -36.36
C PHE A 28 -67.42 32.82 -35.87
N PHE A 29 -68.18 33.45 -34.96
CA PHE A 29 -67.84 34.77 -34.42
C PHE A 29 -66.65 34.73 -33.45
N GLY A 30 -66.48 33.67 -32.65
CA GLY A 30 -65.29 33.46 -31.82
C GLY A 30 -64.03 33.18 -32.63
N GLY A 31 -64.16 32.49 -33.77
CA GLY A 31 -63.07 32.32 -34.74
C GLY A 31 -62.63 33.64 -35.37
N VAL A 32 -63.57 34.48 -35.82
CA VAL A 32 -63.27 35.80 -36.40
C VAL A 32 -62.74 36.78 -35.34
N TYR A 33 -63.25 36.73 -34.10
CA TYR A 33 -62.71 37.52 -32.99
C TYR A 33 -61.32 37.06 -32.57
N GLY A 34 -61.02 35.76 -32.58
CA GLY A 34 -59.70 35.21 -32.31
C GLY A 34 -58.65 35.54 -33.38
N ILE A 35 -59.09 35.70 -34.65
CA ILE A 35 -58.25 36.18 -35.76
C ILE A 35 -58.02 37.70 -35.66
N THR A 36 -59.05 38.47 -35.34
CA THR A 36 -58.95 39.94 -35.23
C THR A 36 -58.30 40.43 -33.93
N SER A 37 -58.30 39.62 -32.86
CA SER A 37 -57.70 39.92 -31.55
C SER A 37 -56.25 39.42 -31.39
N GLY A 38 -55.68 38.75 -32.40
CA GLY A 38 -54.30 38.22 -32.37
C GLY A 38 -54.10 37.00 -31.46
N GLY A 39 -55.18 36.36 -30.98
CA GLY A 39 -55.10 35.21 -30.08
C GLY A 39 -54.52 33.95 -30.71
N TYR A 40 -54.63 33.79 -32.04
CA TYR A 40 -53.94 32.71 -32.76
C TYR A 40 -52.43 32.89 -32.76
N ASP A 41 -51.95 34.08 -33.13
CA ASP A 41 -50.53 34.41 -33.19
C ASP A 41 -49.88 34.25 -31.81
N ARG A 42 -50.55 34.70 -30.74
CA ARG A 42 -50.07 34.49 -29.36
C ARG A 42 -49.84 33.02 -29.01
N ARG A 43 -50.74 32.11 -29.43
CA ARG A 43 -50.59 30.67 -29.16
C ARG A 43 -49.50 30.03 -30.01
N VAL A 44 -49.29 30.53 -31.23
CA VAL A 44 -48.16 30.10 -32.08
C VAL A 44 -46.85 30.54 -31.43
N ASP A 45 -46.74 31.80 -31.02
CA ASP A 45 -45.58 32.34 -30.32
C ASP A 45 -45.28 31.57 -29.03
N GLU A 46 -46.29 31.28 -28.20
CA GLU A 46 -46.12 30.48 -26.98
C GLU A 46 -45.61 29.06 -27.28
N ARG A 47 -46.12 28.41 -28.33
CA ARG A 47 -45.67 27.07 -28.73
C ARG A 47 -44.25 27.10 -29.28
N GLU A 48 -43.90 28.11 -30.07
CA GLU A 48 -42.55 28.28 -30.60
C GLU A 48 -41.54 28.57 -29.49
N GLN A 49 -41.89 29.42 -28.52
CA GLN A 49 -41.07 29.68 -27.33
C GLN A 49 -40.89 28.42 -26.48
N ASN A 50 -41.96 27.66 -26.23
CA ASN A 50 -41.89 26.40 -25.50
C ASN A 50 -41.03 25.36 -26.24
N LEU A 51 -41.17 25.25 -27.57
CA LEU A 51 -40.35 24.36 -28.38
C LEU A 51 -38.87 24.76 -28.34
N ALA A 52 -38.58 26.06 -28.41
CA ALA A 52 -37.21 26.58 -28.29
C ALA A 52 -36.63 26.27 -26.90
N ALA A 53 -37.39 26.48 -25.83
CA ALA A 53 -36.99 26.14 -24.47
C ALA A 53 -36.71 24.64 -24.30
N LEU A 54 -37.58 23.77 -24.82
CA LEU A 54 -37.40 22.32 -24.79
C LEU A 54 -36.18 21.87 -25.60
N LYS A 55 -35.93 22.46 -26.77
CA LYS A 55 -34.72 22.18 -27.56
C LYS A 55 -33.46 22.59 -26.79
N ASN A 56 -33.46 23.75 -26.15
CA ASN A 56 -32.34 24.20 -25.33
C ASN A 56 -32.09 23.26 -24.14
N LEU A 57 -33.15 22.87 -23.43
CA LEU A 57 -33.05 21.92 -22.32
C LEU A 57 -32.53 20.55 -22.78
N LYS A 58 -33.01 20.07 -23.92
CA LYS A 58 -32.51 18.81 -24.52
C LYS A 58 -31.01 18.91 -24.81
N ASN A 59 -30.57 19.98 -25.46
CA ASN A 59 -29.14 20.17 -25.78
C ASN A 59 -28.28 20.27 -24.52
N GLN A 60 -28.77 20.93 -23.46
CA GLN A 60 -28.10 20.99 -22.16
C GLN A 60 -27.97 19.61 -21.53
N ASN A 61 -29.06 18.84 -21.47
CA ASN A 61 -29.06 17.48 -20.92
C ASN A 61 -28.14 16.53 -21.72
N GLU A 62 -28.13 16.64 -23.05
CA GLU A 62 -27.21 15.85 -23.90
C GLU A 62 -25.75 16.20 -23.63
N THR A 63 -25.44 17.49 -23.45
CA THR A 63 -24.09 17.96 -23.10
C THR A 63 -23.67 17.47 -21.71
N GLU A 64 -24.56 17.57 -20.72
CA GLU A 64 -24.31 17.08 -19.36
C GLU A 64 -24.12 15.57 -19.33
N GLN A 65 -24.96 14.82 -20.07
CA GLN A 65 -24.82 13.37 -20.18
C GLN A 65 -23.49 12.95 -20.80
N GLN A 66 -23.02 13.67 -21.82
CA GLN A 66 -21.70 13.45 -22.41
C GLN A 66 -20.59 13.74 -21.39
N ALA A 67 -20.66 14.86 -20.68
CA ALA A 67 -19.68 15.22 -19.65
C ALA A 67 -19.60 14.17 -18.54
N LEU A 68 -20.75 13.72 -18.01
CA LEU A 68 -20.83 12.67 -16.99
C LEU A 68 -20.31 11.34 -17.49
N THR A 69 -20.54 11.01 -18.76
CA THR A 69 -20.00 9.77 -19.37
C THR A 69 -18.47 9.82 -19.44
N ILE A 70 -17.90 10.96 -19.85
CA ILE A 70 -16.45 11.17 -19.88
C ILE A 70 -15.85 11.09 -18.47
N GLU A 71 -16.48 11.73 -17.49
CA GLU A 71 -16.04 11.72 -16.10
C GLU A 71 -16.07 10.30 -15.51
N LYS A 72 -17.14 9.55 -15.78
CA LYS A 72 -17.28 8.16 -15.35
C LYS A 72 -16.18 7.28 -15.94
N THR A 73 -15.92 7.37 -17.24
CA THR A 73 -14.85 6.60 -17.89
C THR A 73 -13.49 6.96 -17.31
N THR A 74 -13.19 8.25 -17.16
CA THR A 74 -11.94 8.73 -16.55
C THR A 74 -11.78 8.20 -15.12
N THR A 75 -12.85 8.18 -14.34
CA THR A 75 -12.84 7.69 -12.96
C THR A 75 -12.60 6.18 -12.91
N ILE A 76 -13.22 5.41 -13.82
CA ILE A 76 -12.99 3.96 -13.94
C ILE A 76 -11.53 3.67 -14.28
N GLU A 77 -10.94 4.41 -15.21
CA GLU A 77 -9.53 4.26 -15.61
C GLU A 77 -8.58 4.59 -14.45
N ARG A 78 -8.84 5.68 -13.71
CA ARG A 78 -8.07 6.02 -12.50
C ARG A 78 -8.18 4.93 -11.44
N LEU A 79 -9.38 4.38 -11.24
CA LEU A 79 -9.62 3.33 -10.27
C LEU A 79 -8.91 2.03 -10.67
N SER A 80 -8.90 1.65 -11.94
CA SER A 80 -8.15 0.48 -12.41
C SER A 80 -6.65 0.68 -12.24
N ALA A 81 -6.11 1.85 -12.58
CA ALA A 81 -4.70 2.17 -12.40
C ALA A 81 -4.31 2.11 -10.90
N LEU A 82 -5.13 2.66 -10.01
CA LEU A 82 -4.86 2.64 -8.58
C LEU A 82 -4.92 1.21 -8.00
N ARG A 83 -5.84 0.37 -8.49
CA ARG A 83 -5.89 -1.04 -8.10
C ARG A 83 -4.64 -1.81 -8.55
N GLU A 84 -4.17 -1.55 -9.76
CA GLU A 84 -2.93 -2.15 -10.26
C GLU A 84 -1.73 -1.72 -9.41
N GLN A 85 -1.59 -0.42 -9.12
CA GLN A 85 -0.54 0.10 -8.24
C GLN A 85 -0.59 -0.53 -6.84
N SER A 86 -1.79 -0.69 -6.26
CA SER A 86 -1.97 -1.35 -4.97
C SER A 86 -1.52 -2.82 -5.01
N GLN A 87 -1.83 -3.55 -6.08
CA GLN A 87 -1.41 -4.93 -6.27
C GLN A 87 0.11 -5.07 -6.45
N GLN A 88 0.72 -4.15 -7.21
CA GLN A 88 2.17 -4.08 -7.37
C GLN A 88 2.86 -3.80 -6.02
N LEU A 89 2.35 -2.84 -5.26
CA LEU A 89 2.89 -2.49 -3.94
C LEU A 89 2.75 -3.66 -2.94
N SER A 90 1.60 -4.33 -2.92
CA SER A 90 1.37 -5.53 -2.09
C SER A 90 2.38 -6.64 -2.42
N THR A 91 2.63 -6.86 -3.71
CA THR A 91 3.63 -7.82 -4.19
C THR A 91 5.04 -7.43 -3.74
N ALA A 92 5.41 -6.15 -3.89
CA ALA A 92 6.69 -5.63 -3.46
C ALA A 92 6.90 -5.77 -1.93
N VAL A 93 5.88 -5.47 -1.13
CA VAL A 93 5.90 -5.65 0.33
C VAL A 93 6.12 -7.12 0.70
N SER A 94 5.43 -8.05 0.04
CA SER A 94 5.62 -9.49 0.26
C SER A 94 7.05 -9.93 -0.07
N GLN A 95 7.61 -9.46 -1.19
CA GLN A 95 8.97 -9.77 -1.59
C GLN A 95 10.01 -9.21 -0.61
N LEU A 96 9.87 -7.95 -0.19
CA LEU A 96 10.73 -7.32 0.81
C LEU A 96 10.67 -8.07 2.14
N THR A 97 9.47 -8.50 2.56
CA THR A 97 9.29 -9.29 3.78
C THR A 97 10.06 -10.62 3.72
N ARG A 98 10.00 -11.32 2.58
CA ARG A 98 10.79 -12.55 2.36
C ARG A 98 12.29 -12.28 2.39
N GLN A 99 12.74 -11.18 1.79
CA GLN A 99 14.15 -10.79 1.80
C GLN A 99 14.65 -10.44 3.21
N ILE A 100 13.85 -9.73 4.00
CA ILE A 100 14.15 -9.44 5.41
C ILE A 100 14.29 -10.75 6.19
N ASN A 101 13.34 -11.66 6.08
CA ASN A 101 13.38 -12.95 6.78
C ASN A 101 14.60 -13.80 6.38
N SER A 102 14.92 -13.85 5.08
CA SER A 102 16.11 -14.56 4.58
C SER A 102 17.40 -13.95 5.11
N THR A 103 17.49 -12.62 5.13
CA THR A 103 18.66 -11.89 5.64
C THR A 103 18.81 -12.10 7.14
N GLN A 104 17.72 -12.02 7.90
CA GLN A 104 17.72 -12.28 9.33
C GLN A 104 18.19 -13.71 9.64
N ALA A 105 17.72 -14.72 8.90
CA ALA A 105 18.17 -16.09 9.05
C ALA A 105 19.68 -16.24 8.77
N LYS A 106 20.19 -15.61 7.70
CA LYS A 106 21.62 -15.59 7.37
C LYS A 106 22.44 -14.91 8.47
N THR A 107 21.98 -13.79 9.01
CA THR A 107 22.64 -13.08 10.11
C THR A 107 22.74 -13.96 11.35
N THR A 108 21.64 -14.62 11.75
CA THR A 108 21.64 -15.56 12.87
C THR A 108 22.62 -16.71 12.65
N ALA A 109 22.64 -17.29 11.44
CA ALA A 109 23.58 -18.37 11.10
C ALA A 109 25.04 -17.90 11.14
N LEU A 110 25.34 -16.70 10.65
CA LEU A 110 26.68 -16.10 10.73
C LEU A 110 27.08 -15.82 12.18
N GLN A 111 26.16 -15.36 13.02
CA GLN A 111 26.41 -15.13 14.44
C GLN A 111 26.73 -16.44 15.19
N GLN A 112 26.00 -17.51 14.89
CA GLN A 112 26.30 -18.85 15.41
C GLN A 112 27.68 -19.35 14.96
N LYS A 113 28.01 -19.19 13.67
CA LYS A 113 29.35 -19.53 13.14
C LYS A 113 30.45 -18.74 13.84
N LYS A 114 30.25 -17.43 14.05
CA LYS A 114 31.20 -16.57 14.77
C LYS A 114 31.44 -17.08 16.19
N GLN A 115 30.38 -17.46 16.91
CA GLN A 115 30.49 -18.02 18.26
C GLN A 115 31.22 -19.37 18.27
N ALA A 116 30.94 -20.25 17.30
CA ALA A 116 31.61 -21.53 17.17
C ALA A 116 33.12 -21.36 16.91
N LEU A 117 33.49 -20.46 15.98
CA LEU A 117 34.88 -20.13 15.69
C LEU A 117 35.60 -19.53 16.89
N ALA A 118 34.93 -18.66 17.66
CA ALA A 118 35.51 -18.09 18.88
C ALA A 118 35.82 -19.19 19.92
N LYS A 119 34.93 -20.17 20.09
CA LYS A 119 35.18 -21.33 20.98
C LYS A 119 36.35 -22.17 20.49
N GLN A 120 36.43 -22.44 19.19
CA GLN A 120 37.55 -23.19 18.60
C GLN A 120 38.88 -22.47 18.80
N ALA A 121 38.91 -21.14 18.58
CA ALA A 121 40.10 -20.34 18.81
C ALA A 121 40.56 -20.41 20.28
N GLN A 122 39.62 -20.33 21.23
CA GLN A 122 39.92 -20.45 22.66
C GLN A 122 40.47 -21.85 23.02
N GLN A 123 39.89 -22.91 22.46
CA GLN A 123 40.36 -24.28 22.66
C GLN A 123 41.77 -24.48 22.09
N LEU A 124 42.01 -24.02 20.87
CA LEU A 124 43.33 -24.08 20.23
C LEU A 124 44.37 -23.31 21.04
N GLN A 125 44.04 -22.11 21.53
CA GLN A 125 44.93 -21.33 22.39
C GLN A 125 45.25 -22.06 23.70
N GLY A 126 44.27 -22.73 24.29
CA GLY A 126 44.48 -23.58 25.47
C GLY A 126 45.40 -24.77 25.19
N SER A 127 45.20 -25.46 24.07
CA SER A 127 46.06 -26.56 23.62
C SER A 127 47.48 -26.10 23.32
N LEU A 128 47.66 -24.93 22.68
CA LEU A 128 48.97 -24.34 22.44
C LEU A 128 49.70 -24.04 23.76
N LYS A 129 49.02 -23.47 24.76
CA LYS A 129 49.62 -23.24 26.09
C LYS A 129 50.05 -24.55 26.76
N LYS A 130 49.22 -25.60 26.69
CA LYS A 130 49.57 -26.92 27.25
C LYS A 130 50.77 -27.54 26.54
N LEU A 131 50.83 -27.46 25.20
CA LEU A 131 51.96 -27.94 24.41
C LEU A 131 53.25 -27.17 24.75
N GLN A 132 53.17 -25.84 24.88
CA GLN A 132 54.30 -25.02 25.31
C GLN A 132 54.81 -25.44 26.70
N GLN A 133 53.91 -25.62 27.67
CA GLN A 133 54.27 -26.08 29.02
C GLN A 133 54.90 -27.47 29.01
N ALA A 134 54.33 -28.41 28.24
CA ALA A 134 54.86 -29.76 28.11
C ALA A 134 56.26 -29.76 27.45
N SER A 135 56.46 -28.93 26.42
CA SER A 135 57.76 -28.79 25.76
C SER A 135 58.83 -28.20 26.70
N ALA A 136 58.45 -27.20 27.52
CA ALA A 136 59.34 -26.63 28.52
C ALA A 136 59.71 -27.66 29.61
N ALA A 137 58.74 -28.45 30.09
CA ALA A 137 59.00 -29.52 31.04
C ALA A 137 59.94 -30.59 30.44
N GLN A 138 59.71 -31.00 29.18
CA GLN A 138 60.57 -31.95 28.48
C GLN A 138 62.01 -31.42 28.33
N GLN A 139 62.17 -30.13 28.06
CA GLN A 139 63.48 -29.49 27.94
C GLN A 139 64.24 -29.52 29.27
N VAL A 140 63.56 -29.30 30.39
CA VAL A 140 64.16 -29.45 31.74
C VAL A 140 64.58 -30.89 31.99
N THR A 141 63.72 -31.88 31.70
CA THR A 141 64.06 -33.31 31.86
C THR A 141 65.28 -33.70 31.01
N ASN A 142 65.38 -33.21 29.78
CA ASN A 142 66.54 -33.49 28.93
C ASN A 142 67.82 -32.87 29.52
N SER A 143 67.73 -31.65 30.08
CA SER A 143 68.88 -31.01 30.73
C SER A 143 69.35 -31.74 31.98
N THR A 144 68.41 -32.26 32.79
CA THR A 144 68.76 -33.05 33.99
C THR A 144 69.35 -34.41 33.62
N LEU A 145 68.86 -35.03 32.54
CA LEU A 145 69.43 -36.28 32.01
C LEU A 145 70.90 -36.07 31.58
N GLN A 146 71.19 -34.99 30.87
CA GLN A 146 72.56 -34.62 30.50
C GLN A 146 73.46 -34.37 31.72
N THR A 147 72.94 -33.75 32.79
CA THR A 147 73.73 -33.59 34.03
C THR A 147 74.08 -34.93 34.68
N TYR A 148 73.13 -35.86 34.73
CA TYR A 148 73.38 -37.19 35.28
C TYR A 148 74.36 -38.02 34.43
N GLU A 149 74.28 -37.94 33.10
CA GLU A 149 75.24 -38.60 32.21
C GLU A 149 76.68 -38.08 32.42
N ASN A 150 76.84 -36.77 32.65
CA ASN A 150 78.14 -36.18 32.93
C ASN A 150 78.69 -36.60 34.30
N GLU A 151 77.82 -36.67 35.32
CA GLU A 151 78.20 -37.11 36.65
C GLU A 151 78.57 -38.60 36.67
N GLU A 152 77.82 -39.45 35.97
CA GLU A 152 78.17 -40.87 35.80
C GLU A 152 79.54 -41.04 35.14
N LYS A 153 79.84 -40.27 34.08
CA LYS A 153 81.18 -40.27 33.46
C LYS A 153 82.27 -39.86 34.43
N ARG A 154 82.05 -38.80 35.23
CA ARG A 154 83.02 -38.33 36.23
C ARG A 154 83.29 -39.41 37.28
N LEU A 155 82.25 -40.00 37.85
CA LEU A 155 82.37 -41.06 38.85
C LEU A 155 83.07 -42.30 38.27
N ARG A 156 82.79 -42.68 37.01
CA ARG A 156 83.50 -43.77 36.34
C ARG A 156 85.00 -43.51 36.21
N GLN A 157 85.40 -42.27 35.90
CA GLN A 157 86.80 -41.88 35.84
C GLN A 157 87.45 -41.94 37.23
N GLU A 158 86.79 -41.40 38.26
CA GLU A 158 87.26 -41.47 39.64
C GLU A 158 87.45 -42.92 40.11
N ILE A 159 86.49 -43.82 39.83
CA ILE A 159 86.60 -45.24 40.16
C ILE A 159 87.78 -45.91 39.44
N ALA A 160 88.01 -45.57 38.16
CA ALA A 160 89.14 -46.10 37.41
C ALA A 160 90.48 -45.64 38.01
N GLN A 161 90.60 -44.36 38.35
CA GLN A 161 91.79 -43.81 39.02
C GLN A 161 92.02 -44.47 40.38
N LEU A 162 91.00 -44.57 41.22
CA LEU A 162 91.10 -45.23 42.52
C LEU A 162 91.51 -46.70 42.39
N LYS A 163 91.04 -47.39 41.35
CA LYS A 163 91.42 -48.78 41.08
C LYS A 163 92.90 -48.86 40.71
N ASP A 164 93.39 -47.98 39.84
CA ASP A 164 94.80 -47.92 39.46
C ASP A 164 95.69 -47.57 40.68
N ASP A 165 95.28 -46.60 41.50
CA ASP A 165 95.96 -46.24 42.75
C ASP A 165 96.01 -47.42 43.73
N LEU A 166 94.93 -48.21 43.83
CA LEU A 166 94.88 -49.41 44.65
C LEU A 166 95.79 -50.53 44.12
N TYR A 167 95.99 -50.62 42.80
CA TYR A 167 96.96 -51.53 42.19
C TYR A 167 98.42 -51.11 42.44
N LEU A 168 98.69 -49.82 42.63
CA LEU A 168 100.01 -49.28 42.96
C LEU A 168 100.39 -49.42 44.45
N LEU A 169 99.41 -49.71 45.31
CA LEU A 169 99.57 -49.92 46.76
C LEU A 169 99.79 -51.39 47.16
N LYS A 170 99.84 -52.32 46.21
CA LYS A 170 100.18 -53.74 46.41
C LYS A 170 101.53 -54.09 45.81
#